data_AF-A0A821VRM9-F1
#
_entry.id   AF-A0A821VRM9-F1
#
_cell.length_a   1.000
_cell.length_b   1.000
_cell.length_c   1.000
_cell.angle_alpha   90.00
_cell.angle_beta   90.00
_cell.angle_gamma   90.00
#
_symmetry.space_group_name_H-M   'P 1'
#
loop_
_entity.id
_entity.type
_entity.pdbx_description
1 polymer ?
#
loop_
_entity_poly.entity_id
_entity_poly.type
_entity_poly.pdbx_seq_one_letter_code
_entity_poly.pdbx_strand_id
1 'polypeptide(L)'
;MNADTSRSSRSHASNRNDDTQKAYSIGDTMNSGRSNQQDQTTIKSSTSNTKQQCRYGSNCRQLSDSAHCERFDHPTQTSFLNTPANPDDQLSNMNADTSSSSRSHASYRNDDTQKAYSIGGSGTKQDCRYGSNCRQLSDPTHCDRFKHPTQTTSAFGAAASSDDRLSNKNFDTSSSSHIHTKHGDDMQKAYSIGAAIALESLSQQDQISIKTMREDAIIIVPGTFDHIDRVLSKLNLKYTTVQQYEVINYPFRTYQTVYINCASSFPKEGAHRLRELVEKGLNIITTDWALKNVLQVAFSDFVQDSGKSTRDEVVGIEVADPNHPFVKGFVSAAKHAEPQWWLETASHPIHIVNKEKVKVLIRSQALYDKYQSDAVIVTFDCGQGNVTHMISHFYLQRSETPNSRHKMGAQQYAEDIKASDQITKLITKEGQDLNYAQIQSSSTSAQFIYNLLSNRLNSTKQSTS
;
A
#
# COMPACT_ATOMS: atom_id res chain seq x y z
N MET A 1 -10.28 48.11 52.19
CA MET A 1 -9.03 48.89 52.06
C MET A 1 -8.01 48.30 53.01
N ASN A 2 -6.77 48.13 52.52
CA ASN A 2 -5.54 47.66 53.20
C ASN A 2 -5.53 46.16 53.59
N ALA A 3 -4.73 45.31 52.93
CA ALA A 3 -3.25 45.18 52.98
C ALA A 3 -2.80 44.61 54.34
N ASP A 4 -2.16 43.43 54.36
CA ASP A 4 -0.72 43.35 54.62
C ASP A 4 -0.16 41.91 54.49
N THR A 5 1.14 41.90 54.25
CA THR A 5 2.12 40.83 54.08
C THR A 5 2.45 40.05 55.36
N SER A 6 2.95 38.81 55.23
CA SER A 6 3.93 38.27 56.18
C SER A 6 4.74 37.09 55.62
N ARG A 7 6.06 37.28 55.59
CA ARG A 7 7.11 36.25 55.60
C ARG A 7 7.04 35.43 56.89
N SER A 8 7.46 34.16 56.83
CA SER A 8 8.09 33.48 57.96
C SER A 8 9.00 32.35 57.49
N SER A 9 10.13 32.27 58.16
CA SER A 9 11.32 31.44 57.96
C SER A 9 11.52 30.56 59.21
N ARG A 10 12.03 29.33 59.04
CA ARG A 10 12.77 28.47 60.01
C ARG A 10 12.64 27.00 59.56
N SER A 11 13.50 26.02 59.84
CA SER A 11 14.92 25.87 60.17
C SER A 11 15.10 24.38 60.57
N HIS A 12 16.17 23.73 60.11
CA HIS A 12 16.89 22.59 60.73
C HIS A 12 16.22 21.22 61.01
N ALA A 13 16.80 20.17 60.39
CA ALA A 13 17.32 18.92 61.00
C ALA A 13 18.11 18.18 59.89
N SER A 14 19.44 18.09 59.86
CA SER A 14 20.43 17.33 60.66
C SER A 14 20.46 15.81 60.44
N ASN A 15 21.67 15.32 60.11
CA ASN A 15 22.24 13.95 60.24
C ASN A 15 21.84 12.88 59.21
N ARG A 16 22.71 11.94 58.79
CA ARG A 16 24.18 11.74 58.75
C ARG A 16 24.39 10.33 58.13
N ASN A 17 25.62 10.07 57.64
CA ASN A 17 26.23 8.79 57.22
C ASN A 17 25.95 8.39 55.76
N ASP A 18 26.92 8.40 54.84
CA ASP A 18 28.28 7.82 54.74
C ASP A 18 28.31 6.51 53.93
N ASP A 19 29.13 6.58 52.87
CA ASP A 19 30.01 5.58 52.30
C ASP A 19 29.46 4.30 51.69
N THR A 20 29.55 4.20 50.35
CA THR A 20 30.67 3.48 49.68
C THR A 20 30.41 3.38 48.16
N GLN A 21 31.18 4.11 47.34
CA GLN A 21 31.43 3.70 45.95
C GLN A 21 32.93 3.83 45.64
N LYS A 22 33.54 2.67 45.40
CA LYS A 22 34.93 2.52 44.97
C LYS A 22 35.07 2.93 43.51
N ALA A 23 36.07 3.77 43.27
CA ALA A 23 36.63 4.09 41.98
C ALA A 23 37.43 2.90 41.41
N TYR A 24 37.43 2.76 40.08
CA TYR A 24 38.54 2.18 39.33
C TYR A 24 38.84 3.12 38.16
N SER A 25 40.10 3.54 38.09
CA SER A 25 40.66 4.40 37.05
C SER A 25 41.97 3.82 36.55
N ILE A 26 42.10 3.86 35.22
CA ILE A 26 43.31 4.10 34.42
C ILE A 26 44.28 2.93 34.17
N GLY A 27 44.59 2.76 32.88
CA GLY A 27 45.78 2.11 32.37
C GLY A 27 45.93 2.34 30.86
N ASP A 28 46.46 3.50 30.48
CA ASP A 28 46.99 3.79 29.14
C ASP A 28 48.29 3.02 28.88
N THR A 29 48.51 2.55 27.64
CA THR A 29 49.86 2.50 27.07
C THR A 29 49.82 2.52 25.54
N MET A 30 50.55 3.48 24.97
CA MET A 30 50.89 3.59 23.55
C MET A 30 51.88 2.49 23.13
N ASN A 31 51.84 2.02 21.87
CA ASN A 31 53.00 2.14 20.98
C ASN A 31 52.69 1.86 19.48
N SER A 32 53.50 2.55 18.68
CA SER A 32 53.72 2.70 17.25
C SER A 32 53.63 1.47 16.29
N GLY A 33 53.07 1.76 15.10
CA GLY A 33 53.82 1.84 13.83
C GLY A 33 54.32 0.55 13.16
N ARG A 34 53.74 0.20 12.00
CA ARG A 34 54.48 -0.14 10.78
C ARG A 34 53.59 -0.28 9.54
N SER A 35 54.02 0.41 8.49
CA SER A 35 53.62 0.31 7.08
C SER A 35 54.09 -0.99 6.43
N ASN A 36 53.33 -1.48 5.44
CA ASN A 36 53.80 -2.11 4.19
C ASN A 36 52.56 -2.30 3.28
N GLN A 37 52.41 -1.53 2.20
CA GLN A 37 53.00 -1.68 0.86
C GLN A 37 52.64 -3.01 0.17
N GLN A 38 51.68 -2.88 -0.77
CA GLN A 38 51.57 -3.49 -2.10
C GLN A 38 52.07 -4.93 -2.30
N ASP A 39 51.12 -5.82 -2.61
CA ASP A 39 51.34 -6.89 -3.58
C ASP A 39 50.15 -6.94 -4.56
N GLN A 40 50.41 -6.48 -5.79
CA GLN A 40 49.52 -6.64 -6.94
C GLN A 40 49.81 -8.01 -7.56
N THR A 41 48.91 -8.97 -7.37
CA THR A 41 48.89 -10.21 -8.14
C THR A 41 47.79 -10.13 -9.20
N THR A 42 48.22 -10.03 -10.45
CA THR A 42 47.40 -10.02 -11.66
C THR A 42 46.78 -11.40 -11.89
N ILE A 43 45.53 -11.59 -11.48
CA ILE A 43 44.71 -12.74 -11.88
C ILE A 43 44.06 -12.40 -13.23
N LYS A 44 44.55 -13.02 -14.31
CA LYS A 44 43.85 -13.08 -15.60
C LYS A 44 42.66 -14.03 -15.46
N SER A 45 41.47 -13.51 -15.17
CA SER A 45 40.23 -14.29 -15.27
C SER A 45 39.72 -14.29 -16.71
N SER A 46 39.88 -15.41 -17.40
CA SER A 46 39.13 -15.75 -18.60
C SER A 46 37.64 -15.88 -18.24
N THR A 47 36.85 -14.84 -18.51
CA THR A 47 35.38 -14.87 -18.33
C THR A 47 34.75 -15.70 -19.44
N SER A 48 34.51 -16.99 -19.19
CA SER A 48 33.45 -17.70 -19.89
C SER A 48 32.12 -17.19 -19.35
N ASN A 49 31.42 -16.35 -20.12
CA ASN A 49 30.07 -15.89 -19.82
C ASN A 49 29.09 -17.07 -19.93
N THR A 50 29.01 -17.88 -18.88
CA THR A 50 27.89 -18.80 -18.68
C THR A 50 26.89 -18.08 -17.79
N LYS A 51 25.76 -17.66 -18.38
CA LYS A 51 24.66 -17.07 -17.62
C LYS A 51 24.17 -18.11 -16.61
N GLN A 52 23.94 -17.68 -15.37
CA GLN A 52 23.40 -18.58 -14.34
C GLN A 52 21.94 -18.90 -14.66
N GLN A 53 21.46 -20.11 -14.36
CA GLN A 53 20.05 -20.44 -14.57
C GLN A 53 19.14 -19.57 -13.68
N CYS A 54 18.12 -18.96 -14.28
CA CYS A 54 17.15 -18.14 -13.56
C CYS A 54 16.31 -19.00 -12.59
N ARG A 55 16.35 -18.66 -11.30
CA ARG A 55 15.58 -19.35 -10.24
C ARG A 55 14.06 -19.25 -10.40
N TYR A 56 13.58 -18.29 -11.18
CA TYR A 56 12.15 -18.04 -11.42
C TYR A 56 11.59 -18.78 -12.66
N GLY A 57 12.42 -19.56 -13.37
CA GLY A 57 12.00 -20.34 -14.52
C GLY A 57 11.29 -19.50 -15.60
N SER A 58 10.24 -20.04 -16.22
CA SER A 58 9.46 -19.35 -17.26
C SER A 58 8.69 -18.12 -16.76
N ASN A 59 8.55 -17.92 -15.45
CA ASN A 59 7.79 -16.83 -14.85
C ASN A 59 8.59 -15.52 -14.74
N CYS A 60 9.89 -15.55 -15.03
CA CYS A 60 10.76 -14.38 -14.96
C CYS A 60 10.34 -13.23 -15.90
N ARG A 61 9.61 -13.51 -16.98
CA ARG A 61 9.22 -12.50 -17.99
C ARG A 61 8.22 -11.45 -17.48
N GLN A 62 7.71 -11.59 -16.26
CA GLN A 62 6.83 -10.61 -15.62
C GLN A 62 7.61 -9.51 -14.87
N LEU A 63 8.93 -9.66 -14.73
CA LEU A 63 9.81 -8.64 -14.19
C LEU A 63 10.43 -7.89 -15.37
N SER A 64 10.01 -6.65 -15.60
CA SER A 64 10.60 -5.75 -16.60
C SER A 64 11.96 -5.21 -16.12
N ASP A 65 12.90 -6.12 -15.83
CA ASP A 65 14.26 -5.83 -15.39
C ASP A 65 15.27 -6.31 -16.44
N SER A 66 15.80 -5.36 -17.21
CA SER A 66 16.77 -5.61 -18.26
C SER A 66 18.12 -6.11 -17.73
N ALA A 67 18.54 -5.67 -16.54
CA ALA A 67 19.80 -6.10 -15.93
C ALA A 67 19.73 -7.56 -15.47
N HIS A 68 18.55 -8.03 -15.06
CA HIS A 68 18.31 -9.45 -14.78
C HIS A 68 18.44 -10.31 -16.06
N CYS A 69 17.82 -9.89 -17.16
CA CYS A 69 17.82 -10.64 -18.41
C CYS A 69 19.22 -10.79 -19.04
N GLU A 70 20.10 -9.81 -18.79
CA GLU A 70 21.50 -9.87 -19.22
C GLU A 70 22.32 -10.89 -18.42
N ARG A 71 21.95 -11.15 -17.16
CA ARG A 71 22.76 -11.95 -16.22
C ARG A 71 22.34 -13.42 -16.11
N PHE A 72 21.10 -13.77 -16.45
CA PHE A 72 20.54 -15.12 -16.25
C PHE A 72 19.99 -15.76 -17.53
N ASP A 73 20.10 -17.09 -17.61
CA ASP A 73 19.59 -17.92 -18.72
C ASP A 73 18.19 -18.47 -18.38
N HIS A 74 17.31 -18.52 -19.39
CA HIS A 74 15.91 -18.90 -19.25
C HIS A 74 15.58 -20.07 -20.17
N PRO A 75 14.92 -21.14 -19.69
CA PRO A 75 14.52 -22.25 -20.55
C PRO A 75 13.44 -21.80 -21.55
N THR A 76 13.64 -22.10 -22.84
CA THR A 76 12.61 -21.98 -23.87
C THR A 76 11.63 -23.16 -23.77
N GLN A 77 10.36 -22.91 -24.03
CA GLN A 77 9.24 -23.81 -23.74
C GLN A 77 9.14 -25.06 -24.66
N THR A 78 10.23 -25.54 -25.24
CA THR A 78 10.23 -26.61 -26.26
C THR A 78 10.85 -27.94 -25.83
N SER A 79 11.00 -28.21 -24.54
CA SER A 79 11.56 -29.49 -24.07
C SER A 79 10.83 -30.07 -22.85
N PHE A 80 9.55 -30.42 -23.02
CA PHE A 80 8.85 -31.37 -22.14
C PHE A 80 7.77 -32.11 -22.92
N LEU A 81 8.19 -32.96 -23.85
CA LEU A 81 7.45 -34.17 -24.19
C LEU A 81 8.47 -35.30 -24.31
N ASN A 82 8.16 -36.41 -23.65
CA ASN A 82 8.88 -37.69 -23.58
C ASN A 82 9.76 -37.91 -22.34
N THR A 83 9.15 -38.50 -21.31
CA THR A 83 9.76 -39.63 -20.58
C THR A 83 8.64 -40.50 -19.98
N PRO A 84 8.80 -41.84 -19.95
CA PRO A 84 7.71 -42.79 -19.74
C PRO A 84 7.46 -43.07 -18.25
N ALA A 85 6.21 -43.41 -17.92
CA ALA A 85 5.82 -43.89 -16.59
C ALA A 85 6.43 -45.27 -16.30
N ASN A 86 7.04 -45.42 -15.12
CA ASN A 86 7.50 -46.71 -14.60
C ASN A 86 6.31 -47.44 -13.93
N PRO A 87 6.21 -48.78 -14.05
CA PRO A 87 5.13 -49.58 -13.47
C PRO A 87 5.56 -50.06 -12.09
N ASP A 88 4.68 -49.94 -11.10
CA ASP A 88 4.56 -50.83 -9.93
C ASP A 88 3.56 -50.20 -8.96
N ASP A 89 2.28 -50.49 -9.18
CA ASP A 89 1.31 -50.68 -8.11
C ASP A 89 0.00 -51.16 -8.73
N GLN A 90 -0.41 -52.39 -8.41
CA GLN A 90 -1.78 -52.84 -8.14
C GLN A 90 -1.86 -54.37 -8.31
N LEU A 91 -1.83 -55.08 -7.17
CA LEU A 91 -2.41 -56.41 -7.01
C LEU A 91 -3.72 -56.25 -6.23
N SER A 92 -4.83 -56.58 -6.89
CA SER A 92 -5.91 -57.48 -6.44
C SER A 92 -7.36 -57.04 -6.74
N ASN A 93 -7.99 -57.88 -7.57
CA ASN A 93 -9.37 -58.38 -7.59
C ASN A 93 -10.51 -57.49 -8.14
N MET A 94 -10.99 -57.81 -9.36
CA MET A 94 -12.16 -58.68 -9.72
C MET A 94 -13.49 -57.91 -9.59
N ASN A 95 -14.43 -57.84 -10.55
CA ASN A 95 -14.79 -58.68 -11.70
C ASN A 95 -15.69 -57.89 -12.68
N ALA A 96 -15.87 -58.49 -13.86
CA ALA A 96 -17.04 -58.46 -14.76
C ALA A 96 -17.01 -57.56 -16.02
N ASP A 97 -16.91 -58.29 -17.14
CA ASP A 97 -17.76 -58.24 -18.33
C ASP A 97 -17.47 -57.31 -19.53
N THR A 98 -16.94 -57.99 -20.55
CA THR A 98 -17.44 -58.07 -21.95
C THR A 98 -17.00 -57.05 -23.00
N SER A 99 -16.18 -57.60 -23.92
CA SER A 99 -16.38 -57.66 -25.38
C SER A 99 -15.68 -56.64 -26.30
N SER A 100 -14.88 -57.23 -27.22
CA SER A 100 -14.61 -56.85 -28.63
C SER A 100 -13.91 -55.50 -28.90
N SER A 101 -12.95 -55.33 -29.82
CA SER A 101 -12.42 -56.16 -30.93
C SER A 101 -11.18 -55.49 -31.55
N SER A 102 -10.28 -56.32 -32.11
CA SER A 102 -9.40 -56.11 -33.31
C SER A 102 -8.47 -54.88 -33.39
N ARG A 103 -7.14 -55.05 -33.26
CA ARG A 103 -6.13 -55.40 -34.32
C ARG A 103 -6.06 -54.44 -35.53
N SER A 104 -4.92 -53.73 -35.69
CA SER A 104 -3.93 -54.00 -36.76
C SER A 104 -2.73 -53.04 -36.78
N HIS A 105 -1.55 -53.63 -37.01
CA HIS A 105 -0.22 -53.04 -37.25
C HIS A 105 -0.06 -52.31 -38.59
N ALA A 106 0.88 -51.33 -38.65
CA ALA A 106 1.95 -51.14 -39.66
C ALA A 106 2.56 -49.73 -39.46
N SER A 107 3.79 -49.53 -38.96
CA SER A 107 5.11 -49.62 -39.60
C SER A 107 5.40 -48.61 -40.74
N TYR A 108 6.48 -47.83 -40.53
CA TYR A 108 7.49 -47.30 -41.47
C TYR A 108 7.57 -45.79 -41.85
N ARG A 109 8.83 -45.31 -41.68
CA ARG A 109 9.64 -44.28 -42.37
C ARG A 109 9.65 -42.83 -41.87
N ASN A 110 10.85 -42.47 -41.41
CA ASN A 110 11.44 -41.13 -41.40
C ASN A 110 11.61 -40.61 -42.84
N ASP A 111 11.36 -39.32 -43.04
CA ASP A 111 12.13 -38.51 -43.99
C ASP A 111 12.13 -37.04 -43.56
N ASP A 112 13.32 -36.45 -43.64
CA ASP A 112 13.60 -35.05 -43.43
C ASP A 112 12.85 -34.17 -44.44
N THR A 113 12.33 -33.03 -43.99
CA THR A 113 12.37 -31.78 -44.76
C THR A 113 12.05 -30.59 -43.87
N GLN A 114 13.02 -29.68 -43.76
CA GLN A 114 12.82 -28.32 -43.29
C GLN A 114 11.83 -27.59 -44.22
N LYS A 115 10.67 -27.17 -43.68
CA LYS A 115 9.86 -26.09 -44.25
C LYS A 115 9.36 -25.18 -43.14
N ALA A 116 9.73 -23.92 -43.24
CA ALA A 116 9.21 -22.82 -42.45
C ALA A 116 7.69 -22.71 -42.64
N TYR A 117 6.94 -22.75 -41.54
CA TYR A 117 5.53 -22.39 -41.50
C TYR A 117 5.33 -21.18 -40.61
N SER A 118 4.90 -20.08 -41.24
CA SER A 118 4.25 -18.95 -40.59
C SER A 118 2.90 -19.41 -40.04
N ILE A 119 2.70 -19.33 -38.73
CA ILE A 119 1.39 -19.58 -38.11
C ILE A 119 0.71 -18.24 -37.84
N GLY A 120 -0.15 -17.84 -38.77
CA GLY A 120 -1.31 -17.00 -38.47
C GLY A 120 -2.40 -17.90 -37.86
N GLY A 121 -2.50 -17.89 -36.54
CA GLY A 121 -3.52 -18.64 -35.79
C GLY A 121 -4.57 -17.70 -35.23
N SER A 122 -5.76 -17.72 -35.83
CA SER A 122 -6.99 -17.10 -35.31
C SER A 122 -7.46 -17.83 -34.04
N GLY A 123 -6.78 -17.59 -32.92
CA GLY A 123 -7.24 -18.03 -31.60
C GLY A 123 -8.30 -17.06 -31.08
N THR A 124 -9.48 -17.56 -30.71
CA THR A 124 -10.50 -16.75 -30.03
C THR A 124 -9.94 -16.25 -28.71
N LYS A 125 -9.62 -14.96 -28.63
CA LYS A 125 -9.20 -14.28 -27.40
C LYS A 125 -10.17 -14.62 -26.25
N GLN A 126 -9.62 -15.01 -25.10
CA GLN A 126 -10.38 -15.34 -23.88
C GLN A 126 -10.89 -14.05 -23.20
N ASP A 127 -11.95 -14.13 -22.39
CA ASP A 127 -12.44 -12.97 -21.66
C ASP A 127 -11.43 -12.53 -20.59
N CYS A 128 -11.14 -11.22 -20.56
CA CYS A 128 -10.22 -10.65 -19.58
C CYS A 128 -10.81 -10.76 -18.16
N ARG A 129 -10.10 -11.43 -17.25
CA ARG A 129 -10.48 -11.53 -15.83
C ARG A 129 -10.61 -10.16 -15.14
N TYR A 130 -9.94 -9.13 -15.65
CA TYR A 130 -9.97 -7.77 -15.12
C TYR A 130 -11.05 -6.88 -15.74
N GLY A 131 -11.89 -7.42 -16.62
CA GLY A 131 -13.01 -6.69 -17.24
C GLY A 131 -12.58 -5.37 -17.91
N SER A 132 -13.34 -4.31 -17.68
CA SER A 132 -13.04 -2.95 -18.18
C SER A 132 -11.82 -2.29 -17.53
N ASN A 133 -11.32 -2.82 -16.40
CA ASN A 133 -10.22 -2.23 -15.63
C ASN A 133 -8.84 -2.66 -16.11
N CYS A 134 -8.77 -3.54 -17.12
CA CYS A 134 -7.52 -4.01 -17.70
C CYS A 134 -6.58 -2.89 -18.22
N ARG A 135 -7.13 -1.73 -18.58
CA ARG A 135 -6.36 -0.62 -19.19
C ARG A 135 -5.34 0.04 -18.25
N GLN A 136 -5.34 -0.33 -16.97
CA GLN A 136 -4.34 0.13 -15.99
C GLN A 136 -3.12 -0.80 -15.90
N LEU A 137 -3.15 -1.96 -16.57
CA LEU A 137 -1.99 -2.82 -16.73
C LEU A 137 -1.16 -2.30 -17.90
N SER A 138 0.05 -1.80 -17.62
CA SER A 138 1.04 -1.36 -18.63
C SER A 138 1.67 -2.54 -19.40
N ASP A 139 0.88 -3.54 -19.78
CA ASP A 139 1.33 -4.72 -20.53
C ASP A 139 0.62 -4.80 -21.90
N PRO A 140 1.30 -4.36 -22.98
CA PRO A 140 0.75 -4.43 -24.33
C PRO A 140 0.40 -5.87 -24.77
N THR A 141 1.11 -6.87 -24.25
CA THR A 141 0.93 -8.27 -24.64
C THR A 141 -0.34 -8.88 -24.04
N HIS A 142 -0.88 -8.27 -22.97
CA HIS A 142 -2.15 -8.67 -22.38
C HIS A 142 -3.33 -8.31 -23.30
N CYS A 143 -3.38 -7.07 -23.79
CA CYS A 143 -4.45 -6.58 -24.68
C CYS A 143 -4.54 -7.38 -25.99
N ASP A 144 -3.42 -7.96 -26.43
CA ASP A 144 -3.38 -8.83 -27.60
C ASP A 144 -3.97 -10.23 -27.35
N ARG A 145 -4.02 -10.69 -26.10
CA ARG A 145 -4.45 -12.05 -25.74
C ARG A 145 -5.91 -12.15 -25.27
N PHE A 146 -6.48 -11.06 -24.73
CA PHE A 146 -7.80 -11.10 -24.09
C PHE A 146 -8.83 -10.16 -24.75
N LYS A 147 -10.13 -10.51 -24.66
CA LYS A 147 -11.27 -9.66 -25.04
C LYS A 147 -11.69 -8.81 -23.86
N HIS A 148 -12.08 -7.57 -24.13
CA HIS A 148 -12.62 -6.64 -23.14
C HIS A 148 -14.06 -6.26 -23.52
N PRO A 149 -14.99 -6.16 -22.56
CA PRO A 149 -16.32 -5.65 -22.82
C PRO A 149 -16.22 -4.18 -23.25
N THR A 150 -16.68 -3.87 -24.47
CA THR A 150 -16.86 -2.49 -24.92
C THR A 150 -18.02 -1.88 -24.15
N GLN A 151 -17.80 -0.73 -23.50
CA GLN A 151 -18.90 0.04 -22.92
C GLN A 151 -19.87 0.37 -24.06
N THR A 152 -21.08 -0.18 -24.00
CA THR A 152 -22.20 0.24 -24.85
C THR A 152 -22.51 1.69 -24.53
N THR A 153 -22.12 2.59 -25.42
CA THR A 153 -22.61 3.96 -25.42
C THR A 153 -24.08 3.92 -25.77
N SER A 154 -24.91 4.38 -24.85
CA SER A 154 -26.32 4.69 -25.07
C SER A 154 -26.46 5.70 -26.21
N ALA A 155 -27.37 5.39 -27.13
CA ALA A 155 -27.68 6.18 -28.30
C ALA A 155 -28.25 7.55 -27.91
N PHE A 156 -27.65 8.62 -28.42
CA PHE A 156 -28.31 9.91 -28.63
C PHE A 156 -28.20 10.27 -30.11
N GLY A 157 -29.36 10.61 -30.69
CA GLY A 157 -29.59 10.76 -32.12
C GLY A 157 -28.81 11.90 -32.76
N ALA A 158 -28.38 11.66 -34.00
CA ALA A 158 -27.80 12.63 -34.89
C ALA A 158 -28.89 13.50 -35.55
N ALA A 159 -28.63 14.81 -35.59
CA ALA A 159 -29.17 15.72 -36.60
C ALA A 159 -27.98 16.43 -37.25
N ALA A 160 -27.99 16.46 -38.58
CA ALA A 160 -26.89 16.85 -39.46
C ALA A 160 -26.89 18.34 -39.84
N SER A 161 -25.69 18.87 -40.14
CA SER A 161 -25.40 20.01 -41.04
C SER A 161 -23.86 20.17 -41.05
N SER A 162 -23.12 19.69 -42.06
CA SER A 162 -22.83 20.23 -43.41
C SER A 162 -21.90 21.44 -43.43
N ASP A 163 -20.74 21.23 -44.09
CA ASP A 163 -19.76 22.18 -44.64
C ASP A 163 -18.88 22.98 -43.67
N ASP A 164 -17.58 22.66 -43.65
CA ASP A 164 -16.65 23.39 -44.53
C ASP A 164 -15.30 22.68 -44.73
N ARG A 165 -14.78 22.75 -45.96
CA ARG A 165 -13.44 22.29 -46.37
C ARG A 165 -12.48 23.48 -46.26
N LEU A 166 -11.23 23.25 -45.82
CA LEU A 166 -10.01 23.80 -46.44
C LEU A 166 -8.71 23.29 -45.76
N SER A 167 -8.07 22.35 -46.45
CA SER A 167 -6.63 22.20 -46.75
C SER A 167 -5.49 22.68 -45.80
N ASN A 168 -4.71 21.66 -45.39
CA ASN A 168 -3.26 21.46 -45.54
C ASN A 168 -2.19 22.17 -44.67
N LYS A 169 -1.40 21.27 -44.02
CA LYS A 169 0.06 21.19 -43.83
C LYS A 169 0.75 22.19 -42.88
N ASN A 170 1.25 21.67 -41.75
CA ASN A 170 2.68 21.36 -41.62
C ASN A 170 2.96 20.35 -40.50
N PHE A 171 4.05 19.62 -40.72
CA PHE A 171 4.57 18.45 -40.01
C PHE A 171 5.50 18.89 -38.87
N ASP A 172 5.75 17.96 -37.93
CA ASP A 172 6.79 17.96 -36.87
C ASP A 172 6.51 18.85 -35.63
N THR A 173 6.65 18.44 -34.37
CA THR A 173 7.40 17.36 -33.71
C THR A 173 6.73 16.99 -32.37
N SER A 174 6.89 15.73 -31.95
CA SER A 174 6.84 15.19 -30.58
C SER A 174 6.18 16.02 -29.45
N SER A 175 4.94 15.68 -29.09
CA SER A 175 4.47 15.82 -27.71
C SER A 175 3.80 14.53 -27.27
N SER A 176 4.45 13.85 -26.32
CA SER A 176 3.91 12.67 -25.66
C SER A 176 2.71 13.12 -24.84
N SER A 177 1.50 12.93 -25.36
CA SER A 177 0.26 13.26 -24.68
C SER A 177 0.09 12.34 -23.47
N HIS A 178 0.46 12.82 -22.29
CA HIS A 178 0.03 12.25 -21.02
C HIS A 178 -1.50 12.28 -20.99
N ILE A 179 -2.12 11.11 -21.16
CA ILE A 179 -3.55 10.93 -20.90
C ILE A 179 -3.72 10.93 -19.38
N HIS A 180 -3.78 12.13 -18.79
CA HIS A 180 -4.35 12.31 -17.45
C HIS A 180 -5.82 11.93 -17.53
N THR A 181 -6.18 10.77 -16.96
CA THR A 181 -7.58 10.41 -16.83
C THR A 181 -8.23 11.38 -15.86
N LYS A 182 -9.25 12.12 -16.30
CA LYS A 182 -10.00 13.15 -15.53
C LYS A 182 -10.21 12.82 -14.04
N HIS A 183 -10.53 11.56 -13.73
CA HIS A 183 -10.74 11.06 -12.37
C HIS A 183 -9.49 11.15 -11.45
N GLY A 184 -8.28 11.00 -12.00
CA GLY A 184 -7.03 11.11 -11.24
C GLY A 184 -6.75 12.54 -10.81
N ASP A 185 -7.04 13.52 -11.66
CA ASP A 185 -6.84 14.93 -11.35
C ASP A 185 -7.85 15.44 -10.33
N ASP A 186 -9.10 14.94 -10.39
CA ASP A 186 -10.15 15.30 -9.44
C ASP A 186 -9.82 14.86 -8.01
N MET A 187 -9.33 13.62 -7.82
CA MET A 187 -8.93 13.15 -6.49
C MET A 187 -7.71 13.89 -5.95
N GLN A 188 -6.77 14.30 -6.81
CA GLN A 188 -5.63 15.11 -6.38
C GLN A 188 -6.07 16.49 -5.86
N LYS A 189 -7.06 17.13 -6.51
CA LYS A 189 -7.69 18.36 -5.99
C LYS A 189 -8.43 18.09 -4.68
N ALA A 190 -9.19 16.99 -4.61
CA ALA A 190 -9.91 16.61 -3.41
C ALA A 190 -8.97 16.42 -2.22
N TYR A 191 -7.80 15.78 -2.39
CA TYR A 191 -6.79 15.65 -1.34
C TYR A 191 -6.14 16.98 -0.95
N SER A 192 -5.88 17.89 -1.89
CA SER A 192 -5.39 19.23 -1.53
C SER A 192 -6.37 19.97 -0.61
N ILE A 193 -7.66 19.97 -0.96
CA ILE A 193 -8.72 20.61 -0.17
C ILE A 193 -8.91 19.87 1.16
N GLY A 194 -9.00 18.55 1.13
CA GLY A 194 -9.18 17.71 2.29
C GLY A 194 -8.03 17.84 3.30
N ALA A 195 -6.80 17.97 2.83
CA ALA A 195 -5.63 18.25 3.67
C ALA A 195 -5.74 19.61 4.36
N ALA A 196 -6.20 20.66 3.66
CA ALA A 196 -6.39 21.97 4.25
C ALA A 196 -7.46 21.95 5.36
N ILE A 197 -8.59 21.29 5.10
CA ILE A 197 -9.68 21.08 6.08
C ILE A 197 -9.13 20.35 7.31
N ALA A 198 -8.45 19.23 7.09
CA ALA A 198 -7.95 18.40 8.16
C ALA A 198 -6.90 19.14 9.02
N LEU A 199 -5.98 19.85 8.37
CA LEU A 199 -4.94 20.63 9.05
C LEU A 199 -5.53 21.77 9.89
N GLU A 200 -6.55 22.47 9.40
CA GLU A 200 -7.23 23.55 10.15
C GLU A 200 -7.92 23.03 11.41
N SER A 201 -8.42 21.78 11.38
CA SER A 201 -9.10 21.16 12.53
C SER A 201 -8.16 20.79 13.68
N LEU A 202 -6.85 20.67 13.40
CA LEU A 202 -5.86 20.32 14.41
C LEU A 202 -5.62 21.46 15.39
N SER A 203 -5.19 21.12 16.61
CA SER A 203 -4.72 22.12 17.57
C SER A 203 -3.51 22.88 17.01
N GLN A 204 -3.32 24.14 17.42
CA GLN A 204 -2.15 24.92 16.99
C GLN A 204 -0.83 24.20 17.29
N GLN A 205 -0.75 23.51 18.42
CA GLN A 205 0.42 22.74 18.83
C GLN A 205 0.70 21.56 17.89
N ASP A 206 -0.34 20.86 17.44
CA ASP A 206 -0.23 19.75 16.49
C ASP A 206 0.18 20.25 15.10
N GLN A 207 -0.43 21.34 14.64
CA GLN A 207 -0.06 21.98 13.38
C GLN A 207 1.43 22.38 13.35
N ILE A 208 1.93 22.98 14.44
CA ILE A 208 3.35 23.32 14.58
C ILE A 208 4.19 22.05 14.55
N SER A 209 3.82 21.04 15.33
CA SER A 209 4.59 19.79 15.45
C SER A 209 4.72 19.08 14.10
N ILE A 210 3.65 19.02 13.31
CA ILE A 210 3.66 18.47 11.95
C ILE A 210 4.56 19.30 11.03
N LYS A 211 4.44 20.63 11.03
CA LYS A 211 5.22 21.53 10.17
C LYS A 211 6.73 21.48 10.47
N THR A 212 7.10 21.24 11.74
CA THR A 212 8.49 21.17 12.19
C THR A 212 9.02 19.75 12.33
N MET A 213 8.26 18.75 11.88
CA MET A 213 8.66 17.35 11.96
C MET A 213 9.93 17.10 11.12
N ARG A 214 10.76 16.17 11.57
CA ARG A 214 11.95 15.75 10.83
C ARG A 214 11.56 15.16 9.47
N GLU A 215 12.37 15.43 8.45
CA GLU A 215 12.11 14.93 7.09
C GLU A 215 12.22 13.40 6.98
N ASP A 216 12.98 12.78 7.89
CA ASP A 216 13.15 11.33 8.00
C ASP A 216 12.14 10.67 8.95
N ALA A 217 11.15 11.40 9.46
CA ALA A 217 10.16 10.85 10.39
C ALA A 217 9.16 9.90 9.73
N ILE A 218 8.93 10.04 8.42
CA ILE A 218 8.03 9.18 7.65
C ILE A 218 8.83 8.33 6.68
N ILE A 219 8.61 7.02 6.74
CA ILE A 219 9.10 6.06 5.74
C ILE A 219 7.90 5.49 4.98
N ILE A 220 8.02 5.38 3.66
CA ILE A 220 7.10 4.61 2.83
C ILE A 220 7.80 3.36 2.32
N VAL A 221 7.16 2.22 2.54
CA VAL A 221 7.45 0.97 1.83
C VAL A 221 6.37 0.78 0.76
N PRO A 222 6.71 0.95 -0.53
CA PRO A 222 5.72 0.96 -1.59
C PRO A 222 5.12 -0.43 -1.79
N GLY A 223 3.86 -0.43 -2.23
CA GLY A 223 3.06 -1.61 -2.50
C GLY A 223 2.78 -1.76 -3.99
N THR A 224 1.88 -2.68 -4.34
CA THR A 224 1.49 -2.91 -5.73
C THR A 224 0.43 -1.93 -6.21
N PHE A 225 -0.56 -1.60 -5.37
CA PHE A 225 -1.73 -0.80 -5.78
C PHE A 225 -1.94 0.49 -4.98
N ASP A 226 -1.59 0.49 -3.69
CA ASP A 226 -1.76 1.67 -2.85
C ASP A 226 -0.62 2.69 -3.04
N HIS A 227 -0.98 3.98 -2.95
CA HIS A 227 -0.13 5.13 -3.27
C HIS A 227 -0.20 6.23 -2.20
N ILE A 228 0.09 5.89 -0.94
CA ILE A 228 0.16 6.87 0.15
C ILE A 228 1.09 8.07 -0.15
N ASP A 229 2.13 7.87 -0.97
CA ASP A 229 3.05 8.91 -1.43
C ASP A 229 2.33 10.09 -2.10
N ARG A 230 1.29 9.80 -2.88
CA ARG A 230 0.46 10.81 -3.54
C ARG A 230 -0.36 11.61 -2.52
N VAL A 231 -0.88 10.95 -1.49
CA VAL A 231 -1.61 11.60 -0.40
C VAL A 231 -0.67 12.48 0.42
N LEU A 232 0.47 11.94 0.90
CA LEU A 232 1.44 12.71 1.68
C LEU A 232 1.95 13.93 0.94
N SER A 233 2.15 13.83 -0.38
CA SER A 233 2.52 14.96 -1.23
C SER A 233 1.49 16.10 -1.17
N LYS A 234 0.20 15.78 -1.14
CA LYS A 234 -0.89 16.78 -0.99
C LYS A 234 -1.01 17.33 0.43
N LEU A 235 -0.60 16.55 1.42
CA LEU A 235 -0.49 17.00 2.80
C LEU A 235 0.79 17.82 3.06
N ASN A 236 1.65 18.02 2.05
CA ASN A 236 2.96 18.66 2.15
C ASN A 236 3.89 17.98 3.18
N LEU A 237 3.79 16.66 3.30
CA LEU A 237 4.60 15.86 4.22
C LEU A 237 5.77 15.24 3.47
N LYS A 238 6.98 15.46 3.99
CA LYS A 238 8.19 14.82 3.48
C LYS A 238 8.28 13.37 3.97
N TYR A 239 8.82 12.51 3.12
CA TYR A 239 8.99 11.09 3.40
C TYR A 239 10.22 10.54 2.71
N THR A 240 10.73 9.42 3.23
CA THR A 240 11.75 8.60 2.56
C THR A 240 11.12 7.30 2.05
N THR A 241 11.44 6.90 0.83
CA THR A 241 10.97 5.62 0.27
C THR A 241 12.02 4.53 0.49
N VAL A 242 11.58 3.36 0.93
CA VAL A 242 12.40 2.16 1.15
C VAL A 242 11.72 0.99 0.46
N GLN A 243 12.42 0.29 -0.43
CA GLN A 243 11.82 -0.84 -1.15
C GLN A 243 11.58 -2.03 -0.21
N GLN A 244 10.60 -2.89 -0.53
CA GLN A 244 10.24 -4.05 0.32
C GLN A 244 11.44 -4.94 0.65
N TYR A 245 12.35 -5.17 -0.31
CA TYR A 245 13.56 -5.98 -0.10
C TYR A 245 14.63 -5.27 0.76
N GLU A 246 14.61 -3.94 0.83
CA GLU A 246 15.55 -3.14 1.61
C GLU A 246 15.19 -3.10 3.09
N VAL A 247 13.93 -3.42 3.44
CA VAL A 247 13.42 -3.43 4.82
C VAL A 247 14.28 -4.30 5.75
N ILE A 248 14.95 -5.33 5.26
CA ILE A 248 15.81 -6.20 6.09
C ILE A 248 17.04 -5.43 6.61
N ASN A 249 17.61 -4.55 5.79
CA ASN A 249 18.89 -3.90 6.10
C ASN A 249 18.76 -2.40 6.37
N TYR A 250 17.59 -1.80 6.09
CA TYR A 250 17.40 -0.37 6.27
C TYR A 250 17.55 0.06 7.74
N PRO A 251 18.32 1.11 8.06
CA PRO A 251 18.62 1.48 9.44
C PRO A 251 17.49 2.31 10.07
N PHE A 252 16.31 1.69 10.27
CA PHE A 252 15.16 2.33 10.90
C PHE A 252 15.50 2.98 12.24
N ARG A 253 14.75 4.03 12.59
CA ARG A 253 14.80 4.72 13.86
C ARG A 253 13.44 4.60 14.54
N THR A 254 13.44 4.35 15.84
CA THR A 254 12.20 4.08 16.57
C THR A 254 11.24 5.26 16.55
N TYR A 255 11.69 6.52 16.46
CA TYR A 255 10.80 7.68 16.32
C TYR A 255 9.97 7.70 15.02
N GLN A 256 10.35 6.91 14.01
CA GLN A 256 9.73 6.92 12.68
C GLN A 256 8.34 6.28 12.68
N THR A 257 7.55 6.70 11.71
CA THR A 257 6.32 6.03 11.29
C THR A 257 6.52 5.46 9.90
N VAL A 258 6.33 4.14 9.76
CA VAL A 258 6.52 3.42 8.50
C VAL A 258 5.16 3.05 7.91
N TYR A 259 4.85 3.62 6.75
CA TYR A 259 3.70 3.21 5.94
C TYR A 259 4.11 2.06 5.03
N ILE A 260 3.41 0.94 5.12
CA ILE A 260 3.61 -0.24 4.29
C ILE A 260 2.35 -0.42 3.46
N ASN A 261 2.43 0.03 2.22
CA ASN A 261 1.33 -0.09 1.26
C ASN A 261 1.09 -1.56 0.90
N CYS A 262 -0.10 -1.87 0.37
CA CYS A 262 -0.54 -3.17 -0.15
C CYS A 262 0.61 -4.03 -0.71
N ALA A 263 1.17 -4.90 0.15
CA ALA A 263 2.42 -5.61 -0.12
C ALA A 263 2.13 -7.04 -0.57
N SER A 264 2.42 -7.35 -1.84
CA SER A 264 2.20 -8.68 -2.41
C SER A 264 3.39 -9.64 -2.23
N SER A 265 4.61 -9.11 -2.09
CA SER A 265 5.86 -9.88 -2.07
C SER A 265 6.81 -9.40 -0.97
N PHE A 266 6.28 -9.23 0.24
CA PHE A 266 7.06 -8.73 1.37
C PHE A 266 7.97 -9.84 1.95
N PRO A 267 9.29 -9.58 2.16
CA PRO A 267 10.18 -10.58 2.76
C PRO A 267 9.75 -10.94 4.19
N LYS A 268 9.64 -12.23 4.50
CA LYS A 268 9.21 -12.70 5.83
C LYS A 268 10.17 -12.23 6.93
N GLU A 269 11.46 -12.28 6.65
CA GLU A 269 12.53 -11.79 7.52
C GLU A 269 12.37 -10.29 7.79
N GLY A 270 11.97 -9.53 6.78
CA GLY A 270 11.63 -8.12 6.92
C GLY A 270 10.43 -7.89 7.83
N ALA A 271 9.37 -8.71 7.71
CA ALA A 271 8.19 -8.61 8.57
C ALA A 271 8.53 -8.90 10.03
N HIS A 272 9.30 -9.96 10.32
CA HIS A 272 9.75 -10.27 11.67
C HIS A 272 10.65 -9.16 12.25
N ARG A 273 11.57 -8.62 11.46
CA ARG A 273 12.39 -7.47 11.87
C ARG A 273 11.54 -6.24 12.22
N LEU A 274 10.47 -5.99 11.47
CA LEU A 274 9.54 -4.90 11.80
C LEU A 274 8.86 -5.13 13.15
N ARG A 275 8.45 -6.37 13.50
CA ARG A 275 7.93 -6.67 14.86
C ARG A 275 8.94 -6.27 15.93
N GLU A 276 10.19 -6.69 15.81
CA GLU A 276 11.24 -6.34 16.79
C GLU A 276 11.45 -4.82 16.92
N LEU A 277 11.33 -4.08 15.81
CA LEU A 277 11.46 -2.63 15.82
C LEU A 277 10.24 -1.94 16.40
N VAL A 278 9.03 -2.46 16.14
CA VAL A 278 7.79 -1.98 16.76
C VAL A 278 7.85 -2.19 18.27
N GLU A 279 8.31 -3.36 18.73
CA GLU A 279 8.50 -3.63 20.16
C GLU A 279 9.43 -2.61 20.83
N LYS A 280 10.40 -2.06 20.08
CA LYS A 280 11.35 -1.00 20.51
C LYS A 280 10.84 0.43 20.30
N GLY A 281 9.63 0.61 19.77
CA GLY A 281 8.99 1.92 19.67
C GLY A 281 8.67 2.40 18.26
N LEU A 282 9.00 1.66 17.20
CA LEU A 282 8.62 2.01 15.83
C LEU A 282 7.09 1.97 15.66
N ASN A 283 6.53 2.92 14.90
CA ASN A 283 5.13 2.84 14.49
C ASN A 283 5.03 2.32 13.06
N ILE A 284 4.13 1.38 12.82
CA ILE A 284 3.83 0.91 11.46
C ILE A 284 2.35 1.09 11.13
N ILE A 285 2.08 1.49 9.89
CA ILE A 285 0.75 1.62 9.31
C ILE A 285 0.73 0.76 8.06
N THR A 286 -0.22 -0.15 7.96
CA THR A 286 -0.27 -1.15 6.88
C THR A 286 -1.60 -1.10 6.16
N THR A 287 -1.59 -1.39 4.86
CA THR A 287 -2.83 -1.44 4.06
C THR A 287 -3.02 -2.78 3.36
N ASP A 288 -4.27 -3.22 3.30
CA ASP A 288 -4.74 -4.28 2.40
C ASP A 288 -3.90 -5.57 2.45
N TRP A 289 -3.22 -5.97 1.37
CA TRP A 289 -2.46 -7.23 1.31
C TRP A 289 -1.29 -7.30 2.30
N ALA A 290 -0.90 -6.18 2.91
CA ALA A 290 0.03 -6.20 4.04
C ALA A 290 -0.55 -6.97 5.25
N LEU A 291 -1.87 -7.15 5.36
CA LEU A 291 -2.48 -8.02 6.37
C LEU A 291 -1.89 -9.43 6.30
N LYS A 292 -1.91 -10.04 5.11
CA LYS A 292 -1.45 -11.41 4.91
C LYS A 292 0.08 -11.51 4.89
N ASN A 293 0.74 -10.55 4.23
CA ASN A 293 2.17 -10.65 3.94
C ASN A 293 3.09 -10.02 4.99
N VAL A 294 2.54 -9.19 5.88
CA VAL A 294 3.30 -8.55 6.98
C VAL A 294 2.70 -8.92 8.32
N LEU A 295 1.41 -8.61 8.54
CA LEU A 295 0.80 -8.76 9.86
C LEU A 295 0.58 -10.21 10.26
N GLN A 296 0.04 -11.05 9.38
CA GLN A 296 -0.13 -12.47 9.69
C GLN A 296 1.23 -13.20 9.78
N VAL A 297 2.30 -12.67 9.17
CA VAL A 297 3.64 -13.24 9.31
C VAL A 297 4.23 -12.89 10.68
N ALA A 298 4.12 -11.63 11.11
CA ALA A 298 4.86 -11.12 12.25
C ALA A 298 4.03 -10.75 13.48
N PHE A 299 2.70 -10.67 13.38
CA PHE A 299 1.75 -10.23 14.40
C PHE A 299 0.48 -11.11 14.42
N SER A 300 0.63 -12.39 14.08
CA SER A 300 -0.48 -13.37 13.99
C SER A 300 -1.22 -13.61 15.30
N ASP A 301 -0.61 -13.25 16.43
CA ASP A 301 -1.22 -13.24 17.76
C ASP A 301 -2.23 -12.10 17.96
N PHE A 302 -2.28 -11.11 17.07
CA PHE A 302 -3.21 -9.98 17.12
C PHE A 302 -4.28 -10.06 16.04
N VAL A 303 -3.87 -10.17 14.78
CA VAL A 303 -4.75 -10.13 13.61
C VAL A 303 -4.28 -11.10 12.52
N GLN A 304 -5.22 -11.59 11.72
CA GLN A 304 -4.97 -12.50 10.61
C GLN A 304 -5.92 -12.22 9.43
N ASP A 305 -5.60 -12.74 8.25
CA ASP A 305 -6.55 -12.82 7.13
C ASP A 305 -7.73 -13.74 7.53
N SER A 306 -8.95 -13.26 7.34
CA SER A 306 -10.16 -14.07 7.55
C SER A 306 -10.31 -15.23 6.54
N GLY A 307 -9.49 -15.25 5.48
CA GLY A 307 -9.58 -16.21 4.39
C GLY A 307 -10.66 -15.86 3.37
N LYS A 308 -11.29 -14.69 3.50
CA LYS A 308 -12.26 -14.14 2.55
C LYS A 308 -11.65 -13.01 1.75
N SER A 309 -12.32 -12.65 0.66
CA SER A 309 -11.91 -11.57 -0.23
C SER A 309 -13.10 -10.67 -0.52
N THR A 310 -12.90 -9.36 -0.41
CA THR A 310 -13.91 -8.35 -0.74
C THR A 310 -14.15 -8.26 -2.24
N ARG A 311 -15.29 -7.68 -2.64
CA ARG A 311 -15.56 -7.25 -4.01
C ARG A 311 -15.18 -5.78 -4.17
N ASP A 312 -15.17 -5.28 -5.41
CA ASP A 312 -15.14 -3.84 -5.68
C ASP A 312 -16.47 -3.23 -5.23
N GLU A 313 -16.47 -2.55 -4.07
CA GLU A 313 -17.68 -2.00 -3.47
C GLU A 313 -17.38 -0.86 -2.51
N VAL A 314 -18.39 -0.01 -2.27
CA VAL A 314 -18.34 1.02 -1.24
C VAL A 314 -19.27 0.63 -0.09
N VAL A 315 -18.74 0.69 1.14
CA VAL A 315 -19.48 0.38 2.36
C VAL A 315 -19.63 1.62 3.25
N GLY A 316 -20.75 1.72 3.96
CA GLY A 316 -20.89 2.71 5.03
C GLY A 316 -20.01 2.34 6.23
N ILE A 317 -19.44 3.34 6.88
CA ILE A 317 -18.56 3.15 8.04
C ILE A 317 -19.00 3.94 9.26
N GLU A 318 -18.55 3.49 10.42
CA GLU A 318 -18.80 4.11 11.72
C GLU A 318 -17.51 4.15 12.53
N VAL A 319 -17.30 5.25 13.26
CA VAL A 319 -16.18 5.37 14.20
C VAL A 319 -16.57 4.66 15.50
N ALA A 320 -15.77 3.67 15.90
CA ALA A 320 -16.03 2.84 17.07
C ALA A 320 -15.83 3.62 18.39
N ASP A 321 -14.78 4.45 18.45
CA ASP A 321 -14.51 5.36 19.57
C ASP A 321 -14.15 6.76 19.02
N PRO A 322 -15.12 7.69 18.96
CA PRO A 322 -14.89 9.04 18.44
C PRO A 322 -13.85 9.87 19.22
N ASN A 323 -13.51 9.47 20.44
CA ASN A 323 -12.53 10.17 21.26
C ASN A 323 -11.12 9.59 21.13
N HIS A 324 -10.97 8.44 20.46
CA HIS A 324 -9.66 7.83 20.25
C HIS A 324 -8.75 8.80 19.47
N PRO A 325 -7.49 9.03 19.91
CA PRO A 325 -6.62 10.05 19.32
C PRO A 325 -6.46 9.95 17.81
N PHE A 326 -6.47 8.73 17.25
CA PHE A 326 -6.30 8.51 15.81
C PHE A 326 -7.51 8.89 14.96
N VAL A 327 -8.72 8.87 15.52
CA VAL A 327 -9.98 9.13 14.78
C VAL A 327 -10.77 10.31 15.35
N LYS A 328 -10.18 11.07 16.28
CA LYS A 328 -10.75 12.31 16.76
C LYS A 328 -10.94 13.29 15.61
N GLY A 329 -12.17 13.77 15.44
CA GLY A 329 -12.52 14.66 14.32
C GLY A 329 -12.64 13.94 12.96
N PHE A 330 -12.46 12.62 12.89
CA PHE A 330 -12.50 11.88 11.62
C PHE A 330 -13.85 12.01 10.90
N VAL A 331 -14.97 12.10 11.63
CA VAL A 331 -16.32 12.35 11.05
C VAL A 331 -16.96 13.58 11.70
N SER A 332 -16.16 14.58 12.09
CA SER A 332 -16.73 15.72 12.81
C SER A 332 -17.70 16.51 11.94
N ALA A 333 -18.86 16.81 12.54
CA ALA A 333 -19.82 17.88 12.26
C ALA A 333 -21.04 17.58 11.37
N ALA A 334 -21.00 16.68 10.39
CA ALA A 334 -22.21 16.31 9.68
C ALA A 334 -22.93 15.18 10.43
N LYS A 335 -23.96 15.51 11.23
CA LYS A 335 -24.85 14.56 11.95
C LYS A 335 -25.49 13.47 11.03
N HIS A 336 -25.29 13.59 9.72
CA HIS A 336 -25.79 12.74 8.65
C HIS A 336 -24.76 12.58 7.50
N ALA A 337 -23.45 12.60 7.82
CA ALA A 337 -22.38 12.54 6.83
C ALA A 337 -22.37 11.21 6.05
N GLU A 338 -22.89 10.13 6.66
CA GLU A 338 -22.88 8.76 6.10
C GLU A 338 -21.52 8.43 5.46
N PRO A 339 -20.42 8.49 6.24
CA PRO A 339 -19.08 8.31 5.71
C PRO A 339 -18.96 6.94 5.08
N GLN A 340 -18.19 6.90 4.00
CA GLN A 340 -18.06 5.74 3.16
C GLN A 340 -16.61 5.29 3.04
N TRP A 341 -16.43 4.02 2.74
CA TRP A 341 -15.14 3.41 2.56
C TRP A 341 -15.16 2.50 1.35
N TRP A 342 -14.21 2.71 0.44
CA TRP A 342 -14.06 1.84 -0.71
C TRP A 342 -13.26 0.59 -0.36
N LEU A 343 -13.76 -0.56 -0.78
CA LEU A 343 -13.12 -1.86 -0.73
C LEU A 343 -12.75 -2.26 -2.15
N GLU A 344 -11.48 -2.60 -2.37
CA GLU A 344 -11.06 -3.12 -3.66
C GLU A 344 -11.48 -4.59 -3.82
N THR A 345 -11.55 -5.07 -5.05
CA THR A 345 -11.62 -6.52 -5.29
C THR A 345 -10.40 -7.20 -4.68
N ALA A 346 -10.65 -8.21 -3.87
CA ALA A 346 -9.63 -9.00 -3.19
C ALA A 346 -8.84 -8.29 -2.08
N SER A 347 -9.43 -7.28 -1.43
CA SER A 347 -8.97 -6.90 -0.09
C SER A 347 -9.33 -7.96 0.95
N HIS A 348 -8.58 -8.00 2.05
CA HIS A 348 -8.66 -9.06 3.06
C HIS A 348 -9.41 -8.59 4.32
N PRO A 349 -10.64 -9.06 4.58
CA PRO A 349 -11.33 -8.78 5.83
C PRO A 349 -10.53 -9.26 7.04
N ILE A 350 -10.48 -8.43 8.08
CA ILE A 350 -9.59 -8.58 9.22
C ILE A 350 -10.20 -9.57 10.22
N HIS A 351 -9.51 -10.66 10.51
CA HIS A 351 -9.83 -11.53 11.64
C HIS A 351 -9.06 -11.07 12.88
N ILE A 352 -9.76 -10.61 13.91
CA ILE A 352 -9.15 -10.20 15.18
C ILE A 352 -8.98 -11.43 16.07
N VAL A 353 -7.73 -11.80 16.30
CA VAL A 353 -7.34 -12.94 17.15
C VAL A 353 -7.36 -12.55 18.61
N ASN A 354 -6.75 -11.41 18.96
CA ASN A 354 -6.68 -10.93 20.34
C ASN A 354 -7.64 -9.74 20.56
N LYS A 355 -8.86 -10.06 20.98
CA LYS A 355 -9.93 -9.07 21.20
C LYS A 355 -9.67 -8.13 22.39
N GLU A 356 -8.77 -8.48 23.31
CA GLU A 356 -8.43 -7.64 24.46
C GLU A 356 -7.42 -6.56 24.08
N LYS A 357 -6.48 -6.88 23.18
CA LYS A 357 -5.40 -5.96 22.79
C LYS A 357 -5.70 -5.16 21.53
N VAL A 358 -6.49 -5.73 20.61
CA VAL A 358 -6.82 -5.07 19.34
C VAL A 358 -8.04 -4.19 19.50
N LYS A 359 -7.87 -2.91 19.15
CA LYS A 359 -8.95 -1.94 19.12
C LYS A 359 -9.41 -1.74 17.68
N VAL A 360 -10.72 -1.88 17.45
CA VAL A 360 -11.35 -1.46 16.21
C VAL A 360 -11.57 0.05 16.28
N LEU A 361 -11.03 0.80 15.32
CA LEU A 361 -11.19 2.26 15.22
C LEU A 361 -12.37 2.63 14.31
N ILE A 362 -12.50 1.91 13.20
CA ILE A 362 -13.57 2.09 12.22
C ILE A 362 -14.16 0.72 11.92
N ARG A 363 -15.50 0.65 11.91
CA ARG A 363 -16.27 -0.55 11.60
C ARG A 363 -17.27 -0.33 10.47
N SER A 364 -17.78 -1.42 9.91
CA SER A 364 -18.85 -1.42 8.91
C SER A 364 -19.79 -2.61 9.11
N GLN A 365 -21.08 -2.34 9.31
CA GLN A 365 -22.10 -3.38 9.37
C GLN A 365 -22.23 -4.13 8.03
N ALA A 366 -22.14 -3.42 6.90
CA ALA A 366 -22.22 -4.03 5.58
C ALA A 366 -21.06 -5.01 5.33
N LEU A 367 -19.86 -4.71 5.85
CA LEU A 367 -18.73 -5.63 5.81
C LEU A 367 -19.00 -6.88 6.67
N TYR A 368 -19.58 -6.71 7.86
CA TYR A 368 -19.96 -7.84 8.72
C TYR A 368 -20.96 -8.77 8.06
N ASP A 369 -22.04 -8.22 7.50
CA ASP A 369 -23.11 -9.03 6.91
C ASP A 369 -22.58 -9.90 5.76
N LYS A 370 -21.67 -9.36 4.94
CA LYS A 370 -21.10 -10.06 3.78
C LYS A 370 -19.92 -10.96 4.12
N TYR A 371 -19.03 -10.50 5.00
CA TYR A 371 -17.71 -11.11 5.21
C TYR A 371 -17.49 -11.63 6.63
N GLN A 372 -18.42 -11.40 7.57
CA GLN A 372 -18.30 -11.80 8.97
C GLN A 372 -17.08 -11.19 9.67
N SER A 373 -16.68 -10.01 9.21
CA SER A 373 -15.67 -9.13 9.79
C SER A 373 -16.21 -7.72 9.64
N ASP A 374 -16.33 -6.98 10.74
CA ASP A 374 -16.82 -5.60 10.74
C ASP A 374 -15.68 -4.58 10.72
N ALA A 375 -14.44 -5.01 10.99
CA ALA A 375 -13.30 -4.12 11.15
C ALA A 375 -12.79 -3.56 9.81
N VAL A 376 -12.77 -2.23 9.71
CA VAL A 376 -12.20 -1.49 8.57
C VAL A 376 -10.81 -0.97 8.91
N ILE A 377 -10.66 -0.40 10.11
CA ILE A 377 -9.37 0.03 10.66
C ILE A 377 -9.22 -0.52 12.07
N VAL A 378 -8.08 -1.13 12.35
CA VAL A 378 -7.69 -1.62 13.68
C VAL A 378 -6.35 -1.04 14.11
N THR A 379 -6.15 -0.98 15.42
CA THR A 379 -4.86 -0.63 16.01
C THR A 379 -4.57 -1.47 17.24
N PHE A 380 -3.30 -1.73 17.51
CA PHE A 380 -2.83 -2.38 18.73
C PHE A 380 -1.40 -1.98 19.06
N ASP A 381 -1.10 -1.93 20.35
CA ASP A 381 0.26 -1.67 20.83
C ASP A 381 1.06 -2.97 20.88
N CYS A 382 2.34 -2.87 20.54
CA CYS A 382 3.27 -3.98 20.61
C CYS A 382 4.61 -3.45 21.15
N GLY A 383 4.93 -3.82 22.39
CA GLY A 383 6.01 -3.19 23.15
C GLY A 383 5.80 -1.69 23.30
N GLN A 384 6.77 -0.89 22.86
CA GLN A 384 6.73 0.58 22.95
C GLN A 384 6.15 1.24 21.69
N GLY A 385 5.87 0.47 20.64
CA GLY A 385 5.38 0.93 19.36
C GLY A 385 3.92 0.58 19.14
N ASN A 386 3.40 0.99 17.99
CA ASN A 386 2.02 0.77 17.60
C ASN A 386 1.93 0.23 16.18
N VAL A 387 0.97 -0.69 15.98
CA VAL A 387 0.58 -1.20 14.67
C VAL A 387 -0.82 -0.70 14.36
N THR A 388 -0.99 -0.08 13.20
CA THR A 388 -2.30 0.27 12.66
C THR A 388 -2.49 -0.40 11.30
N HIS A 389 -3.67 -0.97 11.08
CA HIS A 389 -4.00 -1.67 9.85
C HIS A 389 -5.35 -1.22 9.30
N MET A 390 -5.41 -1.12 7.99
CA MET A 390 -6.59 -0.71 7.24
C MET A 390 -6.85 -1.70 6.11
N ILE A 391 -8.11 -2.14 5.99
CA ILE A 391 -8.52 -3.17 5.03
C ILE A 391 -8.26 -2.80 3.56
N SER A 392 -8.31 -1.51 3.20
CA SER A 392 -8.08 -1.03 1.83
C SER A 392 -7.04 0.09 1.79
N HIS A 393 -7.04 0.91 0.74
CA HIS A 393 -5.94 1.80 0.36
C HIS A 393 -6.11 3.24 0.82
N PHE A 394 -5.00 3.97 0.98
CA PHE A 394 -5.05 5.39 1.32
C PHE A 394 -5.47 6.27 0.15
N TYR A 395 -4.91 6.05 -1.05
CA TYR A 395 -5.09 6.98 -2.18
C TYR A 395 -6.27 6.62 -3.08
N LEU A 396 -6.55 5.33 -3.26
CA LEU A 396 -7.55 4.84 -4.21
C LEU A 396 -8.98 4.89 -3.66
N GLN A 397 -9.29 5.82 -2.75
CA GLN A 397 -10.65 5.94 -2.26
C GLN A 397 -11.58 6.39 -3.40
N ARG A 398 -12.49 5.49 -3.79
CA ARG A 398 -13.58 5.81 -4.70
C ARG A 398 -14.78 6.22 -3.86
N SER A 399 -15.29 7.39 -4.17
CA SER A 399 -16.54 7.86 -3.60
C SER A 399 -17.68 7.46 -4.53
N GLU A 400 -18.44 6.45 -4.16
CA GLU A 400 -19.77 6.28 -4.76
C GLU A 400 -20.68 7.41 -4.26
N THR A 401 -21.74 7.69 -4.99
CA THR A 401 -22.73 8.70 -4.59
C THR A 401 -24.11 8.06 -4.42
N PRO A 402 -24.26 7.10 -3.49
CA PRO A 402 -25.49 6.32 -3.39
C PRO A 402 -26.69 7.16 -2.95
N ASN A 403 -26.48 8.24 -2.20
CA ASN A 403 -27.54 9.14 -1.76
C ASN A 403 -27.43 10.53 -2.43
N SER A 404 -28.49 11.34 -2.29
CA SER A 404 -28.54 12.70 -2.84
C SER A 404 -27.48 13.63 -2.23
N ARG A 405 -27.10 13.43 -0.96
CA ARG A 405 -26.08 14.25 -0.27
C ARG A 405 -24.70 14.04 -0.86
N HIS A 406 -24.30 12.81 -1.14
CA HIS A 406 -23.00 12.50 -1.74
C HIS A 406 -22.84 13.10 -3.16
N LYS A 407 -23.96 13.35 -3.86
CA LYS A 407 -24.00 14.06 -5.15
C LYS A 407 -23.95 15.58 -5.04
N MET A 408 -24.14 16.14 -3.84
CA MET A 408 -24.05 17.59 -3.63
C MET A 408 -22.63 18.08 -3.91
N GLY A 409 -22.49 19.37 -4.22
CA GLY A 409 -21.17 19.97 -4.44
C GLY A 409 -20.33 20.03 -3.18
N ALA A 410 -19.01 20.18 -3.36
CA ALA A 410 -18.05 20.39 -2.28
C ALA A 410 -18.41 21.55 -1.34
N GLN A 411 -19.13 22.58 -1.82
CA GLN A 411 -19.59 23.70 -0.99
C GLN A 411 -20.51 23.24 0.13
N GLN A 412 -21.39 22.28 -0.14
CA GLN A 412 -22.30 21.76 0.88
C GLN A 412 -21.54 21.05 2.01
N TYR A 413 -20.45 20.36 1.68
CA TYR A 413 -19.59 19.76 2.70
C TYR A 413 -18.98 20.83 3.61
N ALA A 414 -18.51 21.94 3.02
CA ALA A 414 -17.96 23.07 3.76
C ALA A 414 -18.97 23.66 4.75
N GLU A 415 -20.22 23.84 4.32
CA GLU A 415 -21.31 24.33 5.16
C GLU A 415 -21.62 23.36 6.32
N ASP A 416 -21.72 22.06 6.01
CA ASP A 416 -22.03 21.01 6.99
C ASP A 416 -20.97 20.95 8.10
N ILE A 417 -19.68 21.14 7.76
CA ILE A 417 -18.59 21.16 8.74
C ILE A 417 -18.37 22.53 9.39
N LYS A 418 -19.14 23.55 9.00
CA LYS A 418 -18.95 24.96 9.41
C LYS A 418 -17.51 25.44 9.15
N ALA A 419 -17.04 25.17 7.94
CA ALA A 419 -15.70 25.51 7.48
C ALA A 419 -15.43 27.01 7.62
N SER A 420 -14.15 27.37 7.82
CA SER A 420 -13.74 28.78 7.85
C SER A 420 -13.93 29.47 6.50
N ASP A 421 -13.88 30.81 6.50
CA ASP A 421 -13.86 31.61 5.27
C ASP A 421 -12.71 31.23 4.33
N GLN A 422 -11.56 30.81 4.88
CA GLN A 422 -10.40 30.41 4.09
C GLN A 422 -10.67 29.12 3.33
N ILE A 423 -11.21 28.11 4.02
CA ILE A 423 -11.60 26.83 3.41
C ILE A 423 -12.74 27.03 2.41
N THR A 424 -13.74 27.85 2.75
CA THR A 424 -14.87 28.15 1.84
C THR A 424 -14.39 28.81 0.54
N LYS A 425 -13.45 29.76 0.62
CA LYS A 425 -12.81 30.37 -0.56
C LYS A 425 -12.00 29.35 -1.37
N LEU A 426 -11.24 28.47 -0.70
CA LEU A 426 -10.48 27.42 -1.36
C LEU A 426 -11.40 26.47 -2.15
N ILE A 427 -12.49 25.99 -1.52
CA ILE A 427 -13.48 25.12 -2.17
C ILE A 427 -14.16 25.84 -3.35
N THR A 428 -14.52 27.11 -3.18
CA THR A 428 -15.13 27.90 -4.26
C THR A 428 -14.20 28.05 -5.46
N LYS A 429 -12.88 28.17 -5.22
CA LYS A 429 -11.87 28.34 -6.27
C LYS A 429 -11.48 27.02 -6.93
N GLU A 430 -11.32 25.95 -6.17
CA GLU A 430 -10.63 24.72 -6.62
C GLU A 430 -11.52 23.47 -6.58
N GLY A 431 -12.67 23.52 -5.92
CA GLY A 431 -13.58 22.39 -5.70
C GLY A 431 -14.87 22.41 -6.52
N GLN A 432 -14.99 23.27 -7.54
CA GLN A 432 -16.24 23.43 -8.32
C GLN A 432 -16.67 22.13 -9.02
N ASP A 433 -15.71 21.31 -9.45
CA ASP A 433 -15.96 20.04 -10.12
C ASP A 433 -16.02 18.84 -9.15
N LEU A 434 -15.89 19.10 -7.84
CA LEU A 434 -15.83 18.05 -6.81
C LEU A 434 -17.17 17.91 -6.10
N ASN A 435 -17.53 16.67 -5.78
CA ASN A 435 -18.71 16.37 -5.00
C ASN A 435 -18.39 16.21 -3.50
N TYR A 436 -19.44 16.19 -2.70
CA TYR A 436 -19.40 16.03 -1.25
C TYR A 436 -18.60 14.81 -0.83
N ALA A 437 -18.83 13.67 -1.47
CA ALA A 437 -18.23 12.40 -1.07
C ALA A 437 -16.72 12.37 -1.34
N GLN A 438 -16.25 13.02 -2.42
CA GLN A 438 -14.83 13.17 -2.72
C GLN A 438 -14.11 13.99 -1.64
N ILE A 439 -14.67 15.14 -1.24
CA ILE A 439 -14.07 15.98 -0.18
C ILE A 439 -14.17 15.33 1.20
N GLN A 440 -15.27 14.67 1.50
CA GLN A 440 -15.42 13.92 2.74
C GLN A 440 -14.36 12.82 2.82
N SER A 441 -14.25 11.96 1.80
CA SER A 441 -13.28 10.87 1.80
C SER A 441 -11.83 11.39 1.91
N SER A 442 -11.48 12.44 1.16
CA SER A 442 -10.13 13.00 1.20
C SER A 442 -9.80 13.69 2.53
N SER A 443 -10.75 14.45 3.10
CA SER A 443 -10.55 15.13 4.39
C SER A 443 -10.46 14.16 5.56
N THR A 444 -11.33 13.14 5.60
CA THR A 444 -11.27 12.09 6.64
C THR A 444 -9.96 11.30 6.56
N SER A 445 -9.53 10.90 5.36
CA SER A 445 -8.23 10.24 5.13
C SER A 445 -7.05 11.12 5.58
N ALA A 446 -7.04 12.41 5.22
CA ALA A 446 -6.01 13.35 5.64
C ALA A 446 -6.01 13.56 7.17
N GLN A 447 -7.19 13.67 7.79
CA GLN A 447 -7.34 13.80 9.23
C GLN A 447 -6.74 12.63 9.98
N PHE A 448 -7.00 11.41 9.51
CA PHE A 448 -6.45 10.19 10.11
C PHE A 448 -4.92 10.18 10.08
N ILE A 449 -4.31 10.55 8.95
CA ILE A 449 -2.86 10.67 8.81
C ILE A 449 -2.31 11.71 9.79
N TYR A 450 -2.90 12.90 9.84
CA TYR A 450 -2.42 13.95 10.75
C TYR A 450 -2.59 13.55 12.23
N ASN A 451 -3.67 12.88 12.59
CA ASN A 451 -3.89 12.38 13.95
C ASN A 451 -2.82 11.36 14.37
N LEU A 452 -2.52 10.39 13.49
CA LEU A 452 -1.49 9.38 13.73
C LEU A 452 -0.12 10.03 13.95
N LEU A 453 0.26 10.98 13.10
CA LEU A 453 1.52 11.69 13.19
C LEU A 453 1.59 12.59 14.43
N SER A 454 0.55 13.38 14.69
CA SER A 454 0.49 14.28 15.84
C SER A 454 0.60 13.50 17.16
N ASN A 455 -0.13 12.39 17.27
CA ASN A 455 -0.04 11.53 18.44
C ASN A 455 1.38 11.02 18.66
N ARG A 456 2.07 10.60 17.59
CA ARG A 456 3.45 10.13 17.67
C ARG A 456 4.42 11.24 18.14
N LEU A 457 4.29 12.42 17.54
CA LEU A 457 5.15 13.56 17.84
C LEU A 457 4.96 14.03 19.29
N ASN A 458 3.72 14.02 19.79
CA ASN A 458 3.42 14.40 21.16
C ASN A 458 3.90 13.37 22.19
N SER A 459 3.77 12.08 21.87
CA SER A 459 4.27 10.99 22.73
C SER A 459 5.79 11.05 22.90
N THR A 460 6.51 11.35 21.81
CA THR A 460 7.98 11.44 21.83
C THR A 460 8.47 12.62 22.69
N LYS A 461 7.79 13.76 22.65
CA LYS A 461 8.14 14.94 23.46
C LYS A 461 8.00 14.68 24.97
N GLN A 462 6.97 13.94 25.37
CA GLN A 462 6.74 13.55 26.77
C GLN A 462 7.79 12.58 27.29
N SER A 463 8.43 11.77 26.42
CA SER A 463 9.50 10.85 26.81
C SER A 463 10.85 11.54 27.01
N THR A 464 11.03 12.74 26.47
CA THR A 464 12.30 13.51 26.48
C THR A 464 12.30 14.68 27.47
N SER A 465 11.16 14.97 28.10
CA SER A 465 11.00 15.99 29.14
C SER A 465 10.95 15.31 30.50
#